data_AF-A0A1Q8AAQ8-F1
#
_entry.id   AF-A0A1Q8AAQ8-F1
#
_cell.length_a   1.000
_cell.length_b   1.000
_cell.length_c   1.000
_cell.angle_alpha   90.00
_cell.angle_beta   90.00
_cell.angle_gamma   90.00
#
_symmetry.space_group_name_H-M   'P 1'
#
loop_
_entity.id
_entity.type
_entity.pdbx_description
1 polymer ?
#
loop_
_entity_poly.entity_id
_entity_poly.type
_entity_poly.pdbx_seq_one_letter_code
_entity_poly.pdbx_strand_id
1 'polypeptide(L)'
;MEPALRDGDWLVALPLRRVPRVGEVVLARDPRVPERLLLKRVAAVGDGGCTLLGDHPEASTDSRQFGPVPLGDVVARAVFRYAPLGRLGKVRDRD
;
A
#
# COMPACT_ATOMS: atom_id res chain seq x y z
N MET A 1 7.36 -0.19 -5.06
CA MET A 1 7.22 0.80 -3.97
C MET A 1 8.59 1.39 -3.60
N GLU A 2 9.47 1.55 -4.59
CA GLU A 2 10.81 2.06 -4.33
C GLU A 2 10.78 3.57 -4.06
N PRO A 3 11.68 4.11 -3.22
CA PRO A 3 12.77 3.42 -2.54
C PRO A 3 12.37 2.73 -1.22
N ALA A 4 11.16 2.96 -0.71
CA ALA A 4 10.74 2.48 0.61
C ALA A 4 10.78 0.94 0.69
N LEU A 5 10.25 0.29 -0.35
CA LEU A 5 10.17 -1.16 -0.49
C LEU A 5 10.61 -1.58 -1.88
N ARG A 6 11.53 -2.55 -1.93
CA ARG A 6 12.10 -3.11 -3.16
C ARG A 6 11.47 -4.46 -3.48
N ASP A 7 11.61 -4.87 -4.73
CA ASP A 7 11.35 -6.26 -5.10
C ASP A 7 12.19 -7.21 -4.22
N GLY A 8 11.60 -8.32 -3.81
CA GLY A 8 12.20 -9.25 -2.85
C GLY A 8 12.15 -8.83 -1.36
N ASP A 9 11.54 -7.70 -0.99
CA ASP A 9 11.25 -7.39 0.42
C ASP A 9 10.07 -8.25 0.92
N TRP A 10 10.24 -8.90 2.07
CA TRP A 10 9.20 -9.73 2.70
C TRP A 10 8.57 -8.96 3.87
N LEU A 11 7.24 -8.85 3.86
CA LEU A 11 6.50 -7.96 4.75
C LEU A 11 5.55 -8.72 5.66
N VAL A 12 5.45 -8.25 6.89
CA VAL A 12 4.32 -8.55 7.77
C VAL A 12 3.21 -7.54 7.46
N ALA A 13 2.06 -8.05 7.08
CA ALA A 13 0.84 -7.28 6.91
C ALA A 13 -0.20 -7.72 7.94
N LEU A 14 -0.88 -6.75 8.55
CA LEU A 14 -1.92 -7.00 9.54
C LEU A 14 -3.29 -6.56 9.00
N PRO A 15 -4.37 -7.32 9.26
CA PRO A 15 -5.72 -6.91 8.87
C PRO A 15 -6.06 -5.52 9.40
N LEU A 16 -6.86 -4.77 8.64
CA LEU A 16 -7.32 -3.46 9.05
C LEU A 16 -8.25 -3.57 10.26
N ARG A 17 -7.99 -2.78 11.30
CA ARG A 17 -8.89 -2.58 12.45
C ARG A 17 -9.57 -1.22 12.49
N ARG A 18 -9.19 -0.37 11.54
CA ARG A 18 -9.69 0.99 11.35
C ARG A 18 -9.49 1.39 9.89
N VAL A 19 -10.12 2.48 9.51
CA VAL A 19 -9.82 3.18 8.25
C VAL A 19 -8.30 3.47 8.19
N PRO A 20 -7.64 3.19 7.05
CA PRO A 20 -6.23 3.53 6.85
C PRO A 20 -5.99 5.03 7.01
N ARG A 21 -4.78 5.42 7.39
CA ARG A 21 -4.35 6.82 7.47
C ARG A 21 -3.50 7.16 6.25
N VAL A 22 -3.52 8.45 5.88
CA VAL A 22 -2.54 9.00 4.93
C VAL A 22 -1.14 8.64 5.41
N GLY A 23 -0.30 8.24 4.45
CA GLY A 23 1.06 7.80 4.72
C GLY A 23 1.23 6.30 4.86
N GLU A 24 0.19 5.55 5.22
CA GLU A 24 0.30 4.11 5.47
C GLU A 24 0.50 3.33 4.18
N VAL A 25 1.30 2.26 4.23
CA VAL A 25 1.41 1.31 3.12
C VAL A 25 0.41 0.18 3.32
N VAL A 26 -0.43 -0.07 2.33
CA VAL A 26 -1.53 -1.03 2.39
C VAL A 26 -1.48 -2.01 1.23
N LEU A 27 -1.98 -3.22 1.49
CA LEU A 27 -2.39 -4.16 0.45
C LEU A 27 -3.85 -3.89 0.11
N ALA A 28 -4.14 -3.76 -1.17
CA ALA A 28 -5.50 -3.61 -1.68
C ALA A 28 -5.71 -4.47 -2.92
N ARG A 29 -6.95 -4.86 -3.22
CA ARG A 29 -7.30 -5.51 -4.48
C ARG A 29 -7.15 -4.52 -5.64
N ASP A 30 -6.65 -4.97 -6.78
CA ASP A 30 -6.63 -4.17 -8.00
C ASP A 30 -8.07 -4.03 -8.51
N PRO A 31 -8.63 -2.82 -8.62
CA PRO A 31 -10.02 -2.63 -9.07
C PRO A 31 -10.23 -3.09 -10.53
N ARG A 32 -9.16 -3.29 -11.30
CA ARG A 32 -9.22 -3.78 -12.68
C ARG A 32 -9.05 -5.29 -12.77
N VAL A 33 -8.42 -5.91 -11.75
CA VAL A 33 -8.13 -7.35 -11.69
C VAL A 33 -8.29 -7.82 -10.23
N PRO A 34 -9.50 -8.18 -9.78
CA PRO A 34 -9.80 -8.39 -8.35
C PRO A 34 -8.98 -9.47 -7.63
N GLU A 35 -8.44 -10.43 -8.38
CA GLU A 35 -7.56 -11.50 -7.86
C GLU A 35 -6.12 -11.03 -7.60
N ARG A 36 -5.74 -9.87 -8.13
CA ARG A 36 -4.41 -9.28 -7.94
C ARG A 36 -4.41 -8.36 -6.73
N LEU A 37 -3.41 -8.52 -5.86
CA LEU A 37 -3.13 -7.57 -4.80
C LEU A 37 -2.10 -6.53 -5.25
N LEU A 38 -2.33 -5.29 -4.84
CA LEU A 38 -1.46 -4.15 -5.02
C LEU A 38 -0.91 -3.71 -3.67
N LEU A 39 0.38 -3.38 -3.63
CA LEU A 39 0.99 -2.72 -2.48
C LEU A 39 1.21 -1.24 -2.83
N LYS A 40 0.56 -0.33 -2.09
CA LYS A 40 0.56 1.12 -2.37
C LYS A 40 0.52 1.93 -1.08
N ARG A 41 0.88 3.21 -1.16
CA ARG A 41 0.79 4.17 -0.07
C ARG A 41 -0.52 4.94 -0.14
N VAL A 42 -1.18 5.12 0.99
CA VAL A 42 -2.37 5.95 1.12
C VAL A 42 -1.96 7.41 0.98
N ALA A 43 -2.43 8.08 -0.06
CA ALA A 43 -2.19 9.50 -0.31
C ALA A 43 -3.35 10.38 0.15
N ALA A 44 -4.58 9.85 0.10
CA ALA A 44 -5.78 10.50 0.59
C ALA A 44 -6.81 9.45 1.03
N VAL A 45 -7.69 9.85 1.94
CA VAL A 45 -8.81 9.04 2.42
C VAL A 45 -10.04 9.93 2.41
N GLY A 46 -11.10 9.48 1.75
CA GLY A 46 -12.32 10.27 1.56
C GLY A 46 -13.35 9.50 0.76
N ASP A 47 -14.62 9.91 0.86
CA ASP A 47 -15.73 9.38 0.06
C ASP A 47 -15.85 7.84 0.05
N GLY A 48 -15.54 7.20 1.18
CA GLY A 48 -15.60 5.74 1.33
C GLY A 48 -14.46 4.97 0.64
N GLY A 49 -13.40 5.66 0.20
CA GLY A 49 -12.23 5.06 -0.45
C GLY A 49 -10.90 5.70 -0.06
N CYS A 50 -9.84 5.16 -0.66
CA CYS A 50 -8.46 5.63 -0.52
C CYS A 50 -7.86 5.92 -1.89
N THR A 51 -7.25 7.08 -2.05
CA THR A 51 -6.31 7.30 -3.16
C THR A 51 -5.00 6.63 -2.81
N LEU A 52 -4.61 5.63 -3.59
CA LEU A 52 -3.42 4.82 -3.37
C LEU A 52 -2.37 5.14 -4.43
N LEU A 53 -1.19 5.61 -4.00
CA LEU A 53 -0.09 5.99 -4.89
C LEU A 53 1.14 5.12 -4.65
N GLY A 54 1.92 4.91 -5.70
CA GLY A 54 3.23 4.28 -5.56
C GLY A 54 4.34 5.27 -5.24
N ASP A 55 5.32 4.84 -4.44
CA ASP A 55 6.46 5.68 -4.03
C ASP A 55 7.41 6.06 -5.18
N HIS A 56 7.33 5.36 -6.31
CA HIS A 56 8.05 5.67 -7.56
C HIS A 56 7.01 6.05 -8.63
N PRO A 57 6.68 7.35 -8.78
CA PRO A 57 5.57 7.81 -9.61
C PRO A 57 5.63 7.32 -11.07
N GLU A 58 6.81 7.37 -11.69
CA GLU A 58 7.04 6.99 -13.10
C GLU A 58 6.89 5.48 -13.36
N ALA A 59 7.12 4.65 -12.34
CA ALA A 59 7.06 3.19 -12.44
C ALA A 59 5.79 2.59 -11.80
N SER A 60 4.81 3.44 -11.44
CA SER A 60 3.64 3.01 -10.67
C SER A 60 2.34 3.14 -11.43
N THR A 61 1.73 2.00 -11.72
CA THR A 61 0.29 1.89 -12.00
C THR A 61 -0.47 1.99 -10.68
N ASP A 62 -1.25 3.05 -10.49
CA ASP A 62 -1.91 3.36 -9.22
C ASP A 62 -3.17 4.24 -9.41
N SER A 63 -3.70 4.83 -8.33
CA SER A 63 -4.97 5.60 -8.36
C SER A 63 -4.98 6.78 -9.34
N ARG A 64 -3.82 7.25 -9.82
CA ARG A 64 -3.79 8.24 -10.91
C ARG A 64 -4.39 7.71 -12.22
N GLN A 65 -4.39 6.38 -12.39
CA GLN A 65 -4.87 5.71 -13.59
C GLN A 65 -6.25 5.05 -13.41
N PHE A 66 -6.55 4.55 -12.20
CA PHE A 66 -7.79 3.80 -11.95
C PHE A 66 -8.71 4.44 -10.90
N GLY A 67 -8.36 5.61 -10.36
CA GLY A 67 -9.15 6.30 -9.33
C GLY A 67 -8.95 5.73 -7.92
N PRO A 68 -9.72 6.21 -6.93
CA PRO A 68 -9.64 5.73 -5.56
C PRO A 68 -10.11 4.27 -5.43
N VAL A 69 -9.52 3.55 -4.48
CA VAL A 69 -9.89 2.16 -4.15
C VAL A 69 -10.90 2.17 -3.00
N PRO A 70 -12.05 1.48 -3.10
CA PRO A 70 -13.02 1.37 -2.01
C PRO A 70 -12.39 0.84 -0.72
N LEU A 71 -12.84 1.32 0.45
CA LEU A 71 -12.31 0.85 1.74
C LEU A 71 -12.45 -0.66 1.94
N GLY A 72 -13.51 -1.28 1.39
CA GLY A 72 -13.72 -2.73 1.43
C GLY A 72 -12.70 -3.55 0.64
N ASP A 73 -12.01 -2.94 -0.31
CA ASP A 73 -10.97 -3.58 -1.12
C ASP A 73 -9.56 -3.39 -0.53
N VAL A 74 -9.42 -2.60 0.54
CA VAL A 74 -8.17 -2.48 1.29
C VAL A 74 -8.11 -3.61 2.33
N VAL A 75 -7.18 -4.53 2.15
CA VAL A 75 -7.16 -5.82 2.84
C VAL A 75 -6.36 -5.74 4.15
N ALA A 76 -5.19 -5.13 4.11
CA ALA A 76 -4.24 -5.14 5.22
C ALA A 76 -3.28 -3.96 5.17
N ARG A 77 -2.67 -3.63 6.30
CA ARG A 77 -1.59 -2.65 6.41
C ARG A 77 -0.25 -3.35 6.54
N ALA A 78 0.72 -2.99 5.71
CA ALA A 78 2.10 -3.44 5.84
C ALA A 78 2.77 -2.70 7.00
N VAL A 79 3.29 -3.43 8.00
CA VAL A 79 3.81 -2.82 9.25
C VAL A 79 5.30 -3.04 9.46
N PHE A 80 5.85 -4.12 8.92
CA PHE A 80 7.24 -4.49 9.16
C PHE A 80 7.83 -5.25 7.97
N ARG A 81 9.08 -4.98 7.63
CA ARG A 81 9.87 -5.77 6.69
C ARG A 81 10.78 -6.70 7.48
N TYR A 82 10.54 -8.00 7.36
CA TYR A 82 11.29 -9.02 8.11
C TYR A 82 12.37 -9.73 7.29
N ALA A 83 12.36 -9.58 5.95
CA ALA A 83 13.46 -10.02 5.10
C ALA A 83 13.60 -9.06 3.88
N PRO A 84 14.79 -8.99 3.25
CA PRO A 84 16.05 -9.62 3.67
C PRO A 84 16.62 -8.96 4.95
N LEU A 85 17.43 -9.71 5.72
CA LEU A 85 17.93 -9.28 7.04
C LEU A 85 18.66 -7.93 7.00
N GLY A 86 19.45 -7.67 5.96
CA GLY A 86 20.16 -6.38 5.78
C GLY A 86 19.25 -5.18 5.54
N ARG A 87 17.93 -5.40 5.39
CA ARG A 87 16.92 -4.34 5.23
C ARG A 87 15.87 -4.40 6.34
N LEU A 88 15.99 -5.25 7.35
CA LEU A 88 15.00 -5.40 8.42
C LEU A 88 14.56 -4.04 9.00
N GLY A 89 13.26 -3.84 9.22
CA GLY A 89 12.78 -2.61 9.87
C GLY A 89 11.29 -2.34 9.66
N LYS A 90 10.79 -1.33 10.37
CA LYS A 90 9.40 -0.86 10.21
C LYS A 90 9.18 -0.32 8.79
N VAL A 91 8.00 -0.61 8.23
CA VAL A 91 7.56 0.08 7.02
C VAL A 91 7.27 1.52 7.42
N ARG A 92 7.98 2.48 6.82
CA ARG A 92 7.82 3.90 7.17
C ARG A 92 6.48 4.40 6.64
N ASP A 93 5.66 4.90 7.53
CA ASP A 93 4.57 5.81 7.20
C ASP A 93 5.19 7.18 6.86
N ARG A 94 4.62 7.92 5.92
CA ARG A 94 5.02 9.32 5.64
C ARG A 94 3.88 10.23 6.06
N ASP A 95 4.16 11.20 6.91
CA ASP A 95 3.19 12.23 7.29
C ASP A 95 2.77 13.10 6.10
#